data_AF-A0A970R365-F1
#
_entry.id   AF-A0A970R365-F1
#
_cell.length_a   1.000
_cell.length_b   1.000
_cell.length_c   1.000
_cell.angle_alpha   90.00
_cell.angle_beta   90.00
_cell.angle_gamma   90.00
#
_symmetry.space_group_name_H-M   'P 1'
#
loop_
_entity.id
_entity.type
_entity.pdbx_description
1 polymer ?
#
loop_
_entity_poly.entity_id
_entity_poly.type
_entity_poly.pdbx_seq_one_letter_code
_entity_poly.pdbx_strand_id
1 'polypeptide(L)' 'LEVWSDQPGLQFYSGNFLSDIYGKSGAYYDKYSGFCLEPQKYPNSVNKSNFPNIFVTPDATYCHKMAYAFNTV' A
#
# COMPACT_ATOMS: atom_id res chain seq x y z
N LEU A 1 -5.35 14.68 1.84
CA LEU A 1 -5.37 13.27 1.43
C LEU A 1 -5.63 12.45 2.68
N GLU A 2 -6.69 11.64 2.66
CA GLU A 2 -7.01 10.67 3.70
C GLU A 2 -7.07 9.28 3.08
N VAL A 3 -6.58 8.27 3.81
CA VAL A 3 -6.63 6.86 3.40
C VAL A 3 -7.49 6.10 4.39
N TRP A 4 -8.56 5.51 3.87
CA TRP A 4 -9.48 4.65 4.61
C TRP A 4 -9.28 3.21 4.17
N SER A 5 -9.19 2.27 5.11
CA SER A 5 -9.05 0.85 4.77
C SER A 5 -9.57 -0.05 5.89
N ASP A 6 -10.05 -1.24 5.50
CA ASP A 6 -10.38 -2.34 6.43
C ASP A 6 -9.17 -3.26 6.72
N GLN A 7 -8.00 -2.96 6.17
CA GLN A 7 -6.80 -3.74 6.39
C GLN A 7 -6.11 -3.40 7.72
N PRO A 8 -5.48 -4.38 8.38
CA PRO A 8 -4.88 -4.18 9.70
C PRO A 8 -3.52 -3.46 9.66
N GLY A 9 -2.92 -3.27 8.48
CA GLY A 9 -1.62 -2.65 8.30
C GLY A 9 -1.56 -1.71 7.09
N LEU A 10 -0.57 -0.83 7.11
CA LEU A 10 -0.26 0.11 6.03
C LEU A 10 1.26 0.11 5.80
N GLN A 11 1.70 -0.35 4.63
CA GLN A 11 3.09 -0.18 4.24
C GLN A 11 3.28 1.23 3.69
N PHE A 12 4.26 1.95 4.24
CA PHE A 12 4.70 3.24 3.73
C PHE A 12 6.04 3.07 3.03
N TYR A 13 6.11 3.51 1.78
CA TYR A 13 7.37 3.58 1.04
C TYR A 13 7.55 5.00 0.52
N SER A 14 8.64 5.64 0.92
CA SER A 14 8.93 7.04 0.61
C SER A 14 9.72 7.23 -0.70
N GLY A 15 9.72 6.27 -1.63
CA GLY A 15 10.43 6.45 -2.91
C GLY A 15 11.96 6.46 -2.78
N ASN A 16 12.51 5.77 -1.79
CA ASN A 16 13.93 5.83 -1.40
C ASN A 16 14.92 5.32 -2.45
N PHE A 17 14.45 4.53 -3.41
CA PHE A 17 15.26 3.90 -4.44
C PHE A 17 14.86 4.33 -5.86
N LEU A 18 14.05 5.38 -5.98
CA LEU A 18 13.84 6.03 -7.28
C LEU A 18 15.15 6.73 -7.67
N SER A 19 15.57 6.55 -8.92
CA SER A 19 16.77 7.17 -9.50
C SER A 19 16.59 7.20 -11.01
N ASP A 20 16.84 8.35 -11.63
CA ASP A 20 16.93 8.49 -13.08
C ASP A 20 15.71 8.05 -13.89
N ILE A 21 14.50 8.27 -13.36
CA ILE A 21 13.25 7.91 -14.05
C ILE A 21 12.63 9.15 -14.70
N TYR A 22 12.42 9.11 -16.01
CA TYR A 22 11.56 10.08 -16.69
C TYR A 22 10.09 9.62 -16.62
N GLY A 23 9.31 10.37 -15.87
CA GLY A 23 7.91 10.13 -15.54
C GLY A 23 6.91 10.81 -16.47
N LYS A 24 5.67 10.92 -15.97
CA LYS A 24 4.55 11.50 -16.73
C LYS A 24 4.81 12.97 -17.01
N SER A 25 4.35 13.44 -18.18
CA SER A 25 4.52 14.83 -18.62
C SER A 25 5.97 15.33 -18.63
N GLY A 26 6.94 14.42 -18.82
CA GLY A 26 8.36 14.75 -18.83
C GLY A 26 8.97 15.06 -17.46
N ALA A 27 8.25 14.79 -16.36
CA ALA A 27 8.77 14.97 -15.02
C ALA A 27 9.97 14.04 -14.76
N TYR A 28 10.98 14.51 -14.03
CA TYR A 28 12.07 13.66 -13.57
C TYR A 28 11.78 13.19 -12.14
N TYR A 29 11.72 11.88 -11.94
CA TYR A 29 11.49 11.24 -10.65
C TYR A 29 12.82 10.72 -10.10
N ASP A 30 13.33 11.45 -9.11
CA ASP A 30 14.46 11.05 -8.29
C ASP A 30 13.98 10.53 -6.91
N LYS A 31 14.91 10.18 -6.04
CA LYS A 31 14.67 9.78 -4.65
C LYS A 31 13.66 10.72 -3.98
N TYR A 32 12.64 10.13 -3.34
CA TYR A 32 11.55 10.84 -2.67
C TYR A 32 10.55 11.59 -3.56
N SER A 33 10.61 11.46 -4.89
CA SER A 33 9.66 12.13 -5.80
C SER A 33 8.22 11.62 -5.71
N GLY A 34 7.98 10.58 -4.92
CA GLY A 34 6.66 10.05 -4.62
C GLY A 34 6.71 9.15 -3.40
N PHE A 35 5.51 8.81 -2.91
CA PHE A 35 5.35 7.85 -1.84
C PHE A 35 4.21 6.89 -2.15
N CYS A 36 4.26 5.70 -1.54
CA CYS A 36 3.19 4.72 -1.56
C CYS A 36 2.58 4.62 -0.17
N LEU A 37 1.26 4.49 -0.13
CA LEU A 37 0.47 4.09 1.03
C LEU A 37 -0.21 2.78 0.61
N GLU A 38 0.17 1.65 1.19
CA GLU A 38 -0.24 0.33 0.73
C GLU A 38 -0.98 -0.40 1.87
N PRO A 39 -2.30 -0.23 1.99
CA PRO A 39 -3.07 -0.96 2.99
C PRO A 39 -3.02 -2.46 2.72
N GLN A 40 -2.69 -3.26 3.72
CA GLN A 40 -2.55 -4.72 3.58
C GLN A 40 -2.57 -5.45 4.93
N LYS A 41 -2.70 -6.78 4.87
CA LYS A 41 -2.29 -7.66 5.97
C LYS A 41 -0.77 -7.62 6.14
N TYR A 42 -0.26 -8.06 7.29
CA TYR A 42 1.15 -7.88 7.61
C TYR A 42 2.07 -8.66 6.66
N PRO A 43 3.20 -8.07 6.22
CA PRO A 43 4.23 -8.81 5.50
C PRO A 43 4.65 -10.06 6.29
N ASN A 44 4.97 -11.14 5.58
CA ASN A 44 5.40 -12.41 6.16
C ASN A 44 4.35 -13.14 7.03
N SER A 45 3.07 -12.75 6.99
CA SER A 45 2.00 -13.42 7.78
C SER A 45 1.87 -14.92 7.52
N VAL A 46 2.24 -15.40 6.33
CA VAL A 46 2.29 -16.85 6.00
C VAL A 46 3.13 -17.62 7.02
N ASN A 47 4.21 -17.01 7.53
CA ASN A 47 5.21 -17.64 8.39
C ASN A 47 5.12 -17.18 9.86
N LYS A 48 4.12 -16.36 10.20
CA LYS A 48 3.96 -15.77 11.53
C LYS A 48 2.59 -16.13 12.08
N SER A 49 2.54 -17.22 12.84
CA SER A 49 1.30 -17.78 13.39
C SER A 49 0.52 -16.82 14.30
N ASN A 50 1.17 -15.79 14.83
CA ASN A 50 0.55 -14.75 15.64
C ASN A 50 0.05 -13.53 14.82
N PHE A 51 0.21 -13.53 13.50
CA PHE A 51 -0.32 -12.47 12.61
C PHE A 51 -1.73 -12.83 12.13
N PRO A 52 -2.50 -11.84 11.63
CA PRO A 52 -3.83 -12.10 11.08
C PRO A 52 -3.79 -13.15 9.97
N ASN A 53 -4.78 -14.04 9.95
CA ASN A 53 -4.86 -15.07 8.91
C ASN A 53 -5.02 -14.45 7.52
N ILE A 54 -4.18 -14.91 6.59
CA ILE A 54 -4.15 -14.44 5.20
C ILE A 54 -4.75 -15.42 4.20
N PHE A 55 -4.96 -16.68 4.57
CA PHE A 55 -5.39 -17.72 3.65
C PHE A 55 -6.87 -17.54 3.28
N VAL A 56 -7.18 -17.80 2.01
CA VAL A 56 -8.54 -17.83 1.46
C VAL A 56 -8.80 -19.27 1.01
N THR A 57 -9.90 -19.84 1.47
CA THR A 57 -10.34 -21.18 1.07
C THR A 57 -11.38 -21.09 -0.04
N PRO A 58 -11.66 -22.18 -0.79
CA PRO A 58 -12.68 -22.16 -1.85
C PRO A 58 -14.07 -21.68 -1.39
N ASP A 59 -14.42 -21.90 -0.12
CA ASP A 59 -15.71 -21.53 0.46
C ASP A 59 -15.77 -20.08 0.97
N ALA A 60 -14.65 -19.35 0.93
CA ALA A 60 -14.54 -17.99 1.47
C ALA A 60 -14.34 -16.97 0.35
N THR A 61 -15.16 -15.92 0.33
CA THR A 61 -14.90 -14.76 -0.53
C THR A 61 -13.93 -13.81 0.16
N TYR A 62 -12.82 -13.52 -0.50
CA TYR A 62 -11.92 -12.45 -0.07
C TYR A 62 -12.52 -11.08 -0.39
N CYS A 63 -12.51 -10.18 0.60
CA CYS A 63 -12.90 -8.78 0.42
C CYS A 63 -11.87 -7.88 1.10
N HIS A 64 -11.50 -6.80 0.42
CA HIS A 64 -10.61 -5.75 0.91
C HIS A 64 -11.18 -4.44 0.37
N LYS A 65 -11.50 -3.52 1.27
CA LYS A 65 -12.02 -2.20 0.94
C LYS A 65 -11.01 -1.13 1.34
N MET A 66 -10.74 -0.21 0.41
CA MET A 66 -9.98 0.99 0.68
C MET A 66 -10.50 2.18 -0.13
N ALA A 67 -10.26 3.38 0.36
CA ALA A 67 -10.60 4.63 -0.32
C ALA A 67 -9.53 5.70 -0.08
N TYR A 68 -9.27 6.50 -1.10
CA TYR A 68 -8.46 7.71 -1.03
C TYR A 68 -9.37 8.92 -1.16
N ALA A 69 -9.51 9.71 -0.09
CA ALA A 69 -10.29 10.93 -0.10
C ALA A 69 -9.38 12.16 -0.23
N PHE A 70 -9.71 13.04 -1.16
CA PHE A 70 -8.95 14.26 -1.44
C PHE A 70 -9.78 15.46 -1.06
N ASN A 71 -9.20 16.32 -0.24
CA ASN A 71 -9.80 17.55 0.28
C ASN A 71 -8.78 18.69 0.13
N THR A 72 -9.26 19.92 -0.01
CA THR A 72 -8.43 21.14 0.09
C THR A 72 -8.30 21.54 1.55
N VAL A 73 -7.22 22.26 1.87
CA VAL A 73 -7.01 22.88 3.19
C VAL A 73 -7.59 24.29 3.19
#